data_AF-A0A961WM62-F1
#
_entry.id   AF-A0A961WM62-F1
#
_cell.length_a   1.000
_cell.length_b   1.000
_cell.length_c   1.000
_cell.angle_alpha   90.00
_cell.angle_beta   90.00
_cell.angle_gamma   90.00
#
_symmetry.space_group_name_H-M   'P 1'
#
loop_
_entity.id
_entity.type
_entity.pdbx_description
1 polymer ?
#
loop_
_entity_poly.entity_id
_entity_poly.type
_entity_poly.pdbx_seq_one_letter_code
_entity_poly.pdbx_strand_id
1 'polypeptide(L)'
;MRDFMINMMAAMMPFMKPLMWLGVAAAAVGLLFLIMHIIFRSSTGGWVLLMGRVTLGFAAFFFACQVAGYFLGAAPGINFGDFSKMEFNIVPFWQIGAGFLVAALVLGFFGGRTRVA
;
A
#
# COMPACT_ATOMS: atom_id res chain seq x y z
N MET A 1 -17.98 -5.79 22.22
CA MET A 1 -17.13 -4.93 21.36
C MET A 1 -15.98 -5.70 20.74
N ARG A 2 -15.20 -6.47 21.52
CA ARG A 2 -14.12 -7.31 20.98
C ARG A 2 -14.59 -8.32 19.92
N ASP A 3 -15.71 -9.01 20.16
CA ASP A 3 -16.23 -10.00 19.20
C ASP A 3 -16.68 -9.36 17.88
N PHE A 4 -17.25 -8.15 17.94
CA PHE A 4 -17.58 -7.36 16.76
C PHE A 4 -16.32 -7.02 15.95
N MET A 5 -15.23 -6.60 16.61
CA MET A 5 -13.95 -6.30 15.95
C MET A 5 -13.31 -7.55 15.34
N ILE A 6 -13.40 -8.69 16.01
CA ILE A 6 -12.90 -9.98 15.49
C ILE A 6 -13.70 -10.42 14.26
N ASN A 7 -15.03 -10.33 14.31
CA ASN A 7 -15.90 -10.65 13.17
C ASN A 7 -15.62 -9.73 11.97
N MET A 8 -15.40 -8.44 12.23
CA MET A 8 -15.03 -7.48 11.20
C MET A 8 -13.65 -7.80 10.60
N MET A 9 -12.65 -8.12 11.42
CA MET A 9 -11.33 -8.54 10.95
C MET A 9 -11.42 -9.78 10.05
N ALA A 10 -12.19 -10.78 10.47
CA ALA A 10 -12.40 -12.01 9.69
C ALA A 10 -13.07 -11.74 8.34
N ALA A 11 -14.08 -10.87 8.30
CA ALA A 11 -14.74 -10.46 7.06
C ALA A 11 -13.80 -9.69 6.11
N MET A 12 -12.82 -8.96 6.66
CA MET A 12 -11.86 -8.17 5.88
C MET A 12 -10.64 -8.96 5.39
N MET A 13 -10.29 -10.09 6.03
CA MET A 13 -9.12 -10.91 5.67
C MET A 13 -9.03 -11.28 4.18
N PRO A 14 -10.12 -11.72 3.49
CA PRO A 14 -10.06 -12.08 2.07
C PRO A 14 -9.69 -10.90 1.15
N PHE A 15 -9.98 -9.68 1.58
CA PHE A 15 -9.76 -8.45 0.81
C PHE A 15 -8.37 -7.86 1.02
N MET A 16 -7.61 -8.28 2.03
CA MET A 16 -6.29 -7.71 2.35
C MET A 16 -5.29 -7.88 1.20
N LYS A 17 -5.25 -9.07 0.58
CA LYS A 17 -4.33 -9.37 -0.53
C LYS A 17 -4.72 -8.60 -1.81
N PRO A 18 -6.00 -8.60 -2.27
CA PRO A 18 -6.43 -7.73 -3.35
C PRO A 18 -6.13 -6.25 -3.10
N LEU A 19 -6.40 -5.75 -1.89
CA LEU A 19 -6.19 -4.35 -1.53
C LEU A 19 -4.72 -3.96 -1.57
N MET A 20 -3.84 -4.84 -1.10
CA MET A 20 -2.39 -4.65 -1.27
C MET A 20 -2.01 -4.54 -2.75
N TRP A 21 -2.51 -5.43 -3.61
CA TRP A 21 -2.23 -5.36 -5.04
C TRP A 21 -2.75 -4.08 -5.70
N LEU A 22 -3.88 -3.54 -5.24
CA LEU A 22 -4.35 -2.22 -5.66
C LEU A 22 -3.36 -1.11 -5.27
N GLY A 23 -2.79 -1.18 -4.06
CA GLY A 23 -1.72 -0.27 -3.64
C GLY A 23 -0.47 -0.39 -4.51
N VAL A 24 -0.06 -1.62 -4.86
CA VAL A 24 1.08 -1.87 -5.77
C VAL A 24 0.80 -1.29 -7.15
N ALA A 25 -0.40 -1.49 -7.69
CA ALA A 25 -0.81 -0.94 -8.98
C ALA A 25 -0.78 0.60 -8.96
N ALA A 26 -1.29 1.23 -7.90
CA ALA A 26 -1.25 2.69 -7.76
C ALA A 26 0.19 3.24 -7.72
N ALA A 27 1.08 2.58 -6.97
CA ALA A 27 2.49 2.95 -6.91
C ALA A 27 3.18 2.78 -8.28
N ALA A 28 2.92 1.67 -8.98
CA ALA A 28 3.46 1.40 -10.31
C ALA A 28 3.00 2.44 -11.35
N VAL A 29 1.70 2.78 -11.36
CA VAL A 29 1.15 3.83 -12.22
C VAL A 29 1.77 5.19 -11.91
N GLY A 30 1.93 5.52 -10.63
CA GLY A 30 2.64 6.74 -10.21
C GLY A 30 4.07 6.80 -10.71
N LEU A 31 4.79 5.67 -10.64
CA LEU A 31 6.16 5.55 -11.14
C LEU A 31 6.23 5.71 -12.65
N LEU A 32 5.29 5.11 -13.40
CA LEU A 32 5.19 5.29 -14.85
C LEU A 32 4.97 6.76 -15.22
N PHE A 33 4.05 7.46 -14.55
CA PHE A 33 3.85 8.89 -14.77
C PHE A 33 5.08 9.73 -14.45
N LEU A 34 5.84 9.34 -13.42
CA LEU A 34 7.08 10.03 -13.06
C LEU A 34 8.15 9.84 -14.14
N ILE A 35 8.33 8.62 -14.63
CA ILE A 35 9.25 8.31 -15.73
C ILE A 35 8.84 9.08 -16.99
N MET A 36 7.55 9.10 -17.32
CA MET A 36 7.05 9.86 -18.47
C MET A 36 7.33 11.36 -18.34
N HIS A 37 7.15 11.92 -17.14
CA HIS A 37 7.45 13.32 -16.88
C HIS A 37 8.93 13.63 -17.10
N ILE A 38 9.82 12.79 -16.57
CA ILE A 38 11.28 13.00 -16.64
C ILE A 38 11.79 12.85 -18.08
N ILE A 39 11.37 11.79 -18.78
CA ILE A 39 11.91 11.45 -20.11
C ILE A 39 11.26 12.29 -21.20
N PHE A 40 9.93 12.39 -21.21
CA PHE A 40 9.18 13.03 -22.29
C PHE A 40 8.77 14.47 -21.98
N ARG A 41 9.12 15.00 -20.78
CA ARG A 41 8.67 16.32 -20.30
C ARG A 41 7.15 16.49 -20.37
N SER A 42 6.41 15.41 -20.17
CA SER A 42 4.95 15.42 -20.23
C SER A 42 4.35 16.12 -19.01
N SER A 43 3.15 16.69 -19.12
CA SER A 43 2.47 17.40 -18.01
C SER A 43 1.86 16.47 -16.95
N THR A 44 2.50 15.32 -16.66
CA THR A 44 1.99 14.29 -15.75
C THR A 44 2.28 14.56 -14.26
N GLY A 45 2.98 15.65 -13.91
CA GLY A 45 3.39 15.94 -12.53
C GLY A 45 2.26 15.96 -11.50
N GLY A 46 1.09 16.48 -11.90
CA GLY A 46 -0.12 16.44 -11.06
C GLY A 46 -0.60 15.02 -10.75
N TRP A 47 -0.50 14.10 -11.73
CA TRP A 47 -0.88 12.70 -11.59
C TRP A 47 0.11 11.91 -10.74
N VAL A 48 1.41 12.22 -10.81
CA VAL A 48 2.45 11.64 -9.94
C VAL A 48 2.12 11.93 -8.46
N LEU A 49 1.77 13.18 -8.15
CA LEU A 49 1.40 13.58 -6.79
C LEU A 49 0.11 12.90 -6.31
N LEU A 50 -0.88 12.77 -7.20
CA LEU A 50 -2.12 12.06 -6.87
C LEU A 50 -1.82 10.60 -6.51
N MET A 51 -1.04 9.90 -7.34
CA MET A 51 -0.65 8.51 -7.08
C MET A 51 0.21 8.37 -5.82
N GLY A 52 1.08 9.34 -5.54
CA GLY A 52 1.82 9.41 -4.27
C GLY A 52 0.90 9.49 -3.05
N ARG A 53 -0.14 10.34 -3.11
CA ARG A 53 -1.15 10.45 -2.03
C ARG A 53 -2.00 9.19 -1.87
N VAL A 54 -2.41 8.57 -2.97
CA VAL A 54 -3.14 7.29 -2.94
C VAL A 54 -2.27 6.20 -2.29
N THR A 55 -1.01 6.09 -2.71
CA THR A 55 -0.05 5.14 -2.13
C THR A 55 0.19 5.41 -0.64
N LEU A 56 0.25 6.68 -0.23
CA LEU A 56 0.33 7.06 1.18
C LEU A 56 -0.90 6.60 1.97
N GLY A 57 -2.10 6.69 1.37
CA GLY A 57 -3.33 6.16 1.96
C GLY A 57 -3.25 4.66 2.24
N PHE A 58 -2.69 3.87 1.32
CA PHE A 58 -2.44 2.45 1.54
C PHE A 58 -1.41 2.21 2.65
N ALA A 59 -0.32 2.99 2.71
CA ALA A 59 0.66 2.89 3.78
C ALA A 59 0.01 3.09 5.16
N ALA A 60 -0.76 4.18 5.31
CA ALA A 60 -1.49 4.48 6.54
C ALA A 60 -2.49 3.39 6.91
N PHE A 61 -3.22 2.86 5.92
CA PHE A 61 -4.15 1.76 6.12
C PHE A 61 -3.46 0.51 6.69
N PHE A 62 -2.34 0.06 6.10
CA PHE A 62 -1.64 -1.14 6.57
C PHE A 62 -1.02 -0.96 7.95
N PHE A 63 -0.52 0.23 8.29
CA PHE A 63 -0.10 0.53 9.67
C PHE A 63 -1.28 0.50 10.65
N ALA A 64 -2.44 1.03 10.28
CA ALA A 64 -3.63 0.96 11.11
C ALA A 64 -4.08 -0.50 11.34
N CYS A 65 -4.04 -1.33 10.29
CA CYS A 65 -4.32 -2.76 10.41
C CYS A 65 -3.33 -3.49 11.32
N GLN A 66 -2.04 -3.13 11.26
CA GLN A 66 -1.02 -3.69 12.16
C GLN A 66 -1.36 -3.38 13.62
N VAL A 67 -1.66 -2.11 13.92
CA VAL A 67 -2.01 -1.65 15.27
C VAL A 67 -3.29 -2.33 15.76
N ALA A 68 -4.33 -2.39 14.92
CA ALA A 68 -5.59 -3.06 15.25
C ALA A 68 -5.39 -4.56 15.54
N GLY A 69 -4.57 -5.25 14.75
CA GLY A 69 -4.24 -6.65 15.00
C GLY A 69 -3.54 -6.86 16.34
N TYR A 70 -2.57 -6.01 16.69
CA TYR A 70 -1.91 -6.07 18.00
C TYR A 70 -2.87 -5.79 19.16
N PHE A 71 -3.79 -4.83 19.04
CA PHE A 71 -4.81 -4.58 20.07
C PHE A 71 -5.75 -5.77 20.29
N LEU A 72 -5.96 -6.60 19.28
CA LEU A 72 -6.79 -7.80 19.38
C LEU A 72 -6.01 -9.04 19.87
N GLY A 73 -4.68 -8.93 20.00
CA GLY A 73 -3.79 -10.03 20.35
C GLY A 73 -3.47 -10.98 19.18
N ALA A 74 -3.64 -10.51 17.94
CA ALA A 74 -3.32 -11.27 16.73
C ALA A 74 -1.94 -10.86 16.17
N ALA A 75 -1.34 -11.73 15.36
CA ALA A 75 -0.16 -11.41 14.54
C ALA A 75 -0.61 -11.12 13.10
N PRO A 76 -0.88 -9.84 12.75
CA PRO A 76 -1.53 -9.52 11.48
C PRO A 76 -0.53 -9.54 10.31
N GLY A 77 -0.93 -10.17 9.19
CA GLY A 77 -0.13 -10.29 7.98
C GLY A 77 -0.91 -10.89 6.82
N ILE A 78 -0.29 -10.89 5.63
CA ILE A 78 -0.82 -11.49 4.41
C ILE A 78 -0.05 -12.77 4.11
N ASN A 79 -0.77 -13.87 3.84
CA ASN A 79 -0.14 -15.08 3.31
C ASN A 79 0.07 -14.96 1.79
N PHE A 80 1.34 -14.99 1.38
CA PHE A 80 1.78 -15.02 0.00
C PHE A 80 2.10 -16.41 -0.52
N GLY A 81 2.09 -17.43 0.34
CA GLY A 81 2.35 -18.80 -0.08
C GLY A 81 1.23 -19.39 -0.94
N ASP A 82 1.55 -20.50 -1.60
CA ASP A 82 0.62 -21.26 -2.41
C ASP A 82 -0.24 -22.17 -1.51
N PHE A 83 -1.54 -21.88 -1.44
CA PHE A 83 -2.50 -22.68 -0.67
C PHE A 83 -2.61 -24.11 -1.19
N SER A 84 -2.28 -24.38 -2.46
CA SER A 84 -2.29 -25.73 -3.03
C SER A 84 -1.10 -26.59 -2.58
N LYS A 85 -0.04 -25.96 -2.05
CA LYS A 85 1.20 -26.60 -1.60
C LYS A 85 1.46 -26.49 -0.10
N MET A 86 0.50 -25.94 0.66
CA MET A 86 0.64 -25.65 2.09
C MET A 86 1.87 -24.78 2.42
N GLU A 87 2.24 -23.86 1.52
CA GLU A 87 3.29 -22.88 1.78
C GLU A 87 2.72 -21.70 2.58
N PHE A 88 3.42 -21.32 3.65
CA PHE A 88 3.09 -20.16 4.47
C PHE A 88 4.21 -19.13 4.35
N ASN A 89 3.99 -18.12 3.51
CA ASN A 89 4.87 -16.96 3.42
C ASN A 89 4.11 -15.74 3.96
N ILE A 90 4.08 -15.60 5.28
CA ILE A 90 3.31 -14.55 5.95
C ILE A 90 4.17 -13.29 6.05
N VAL A 91 3.78 -12.26 5.31
CA VAL A 91 4.43 -10.95 5.39
C VAL A 91 3.58 -10.07 6.31
N PRO A 92 4.17 -9.49 7.37
CA PRO A 92 3.43 -8.65 8.31
C PRO A 92 3.02 -7.31 7.67
N PHE A 93 1.87 -6.77 8.10
CA PHE A 93 1.32 -5.54 7.50
C PHE A 93 2.25 -4.34 7.61
N TRP A 94 3.06 -4.23 8.67
CA TRP A 94 4.02 -3.12 8.80
C TRP A 94 5.06 -3.10 7.67
N GLN A 95 5.51 -4.26 7.18
CA GLN A 95 6.47 -4.33 6.07
C GLN A 95 5.83 -3.84 4.77
N ILE A 96 4.58 -4.23 4.54
CA ILE A 96 3.79 -3.78 3.39
C ILE A 96 3.56 -2.26 3.48
N GLY A 97 3.14 -1.77 4.65
CA GLY A 97 2.95 -0.35 4.92
C GLY A 97 4.22 0.46 4.74
N ALA A 98 5.37 -0.04 5.20
CA ALA A 98 6.67 0.59 4.99
C ALA A 98 7.05 0.67 3.50
N GLY A 99 6.80 -0.40 2.74
CA GLY A 99 7.01 -0.39 1.28
C GLY A 99 6.19 0.69 0.57
N PHE A 100 4.90 0.81 0.91
CA PHE A 100 4.05 1.87 0.38
C PHE A 100 4.47 3.26 0.86
N LEU A 101 4.91 3.40 2.10
CA LEU A 101 5.40 4.68 2.61
C LEU A 101 6.61 5.16 1.81
N VAL A 102 7.58 4.28 1.57
CA VAL A 102 8.76 4.60 0.76
C VAL A 102 8.35 4.99 -0.66
N ALA A 103 7.48 4.21 -1.31
CA ALA A 103 7.00 4.52 -2.65
C ALA A 103 6.28 5.88 -2.70
N ALA A 104 5.42 6.17 -1.72
CA ALA A 104 4.71 7.44 -1.61
C ALA A 104 5.65 8.64 -1.40
N LEU A 105 6.69 8.48 -0.57
CA LEU A 105 7.70 9.52 -0.33
C LEU A 105 8.49 9.81 -1.61
N VAL A 106 8.90 8.78 -2.35
CA VAL A 106 9.58 8.93 -3.64
C VAL A 106 8.70 9.68 -4.63
N LEU A 107 7.46 9.22 -4.85
CA LEU A 107 6.52 9.86 -5.76
C LEU A 107 6.19 11.31 -5.34
N GLY A 108 6.01 11.55 -4.04
CA GLY A 108 5.74 12.88 -3.50
C GLY A 108 6.90 13.86 -3.68
N PHE A 109 8.13 13.41 -3.39
CA PHE A 109 9.33 14.23 -3.49
C PHE A 109 9.64 14.64 -4.93
N PHE A 110 9.53 13.71 -5.88
CA PHE A 110 9.77 14.02 -7.29
C PHE A 110 8.56 14.73 -7.90
N GLY A 111 7.34 14.28 -7.64
CA GLY A 111 6.11 14.91 -8.14
C GLY A 111 5.88 16.34 -7.63
N GLY A 112 6.43 16.73 -6.47
CA GLY A 112 6.37 18.12 -6.00
C GLY A 112 7.21 19.06 -6.86
N ARG A 113 8.35 18.59 -7.37
CA ARG A 113 9.28 19.37 -8.19
C ARG A 113 8.81 19.57 -9.62
N THR A 114 7.99 18.66 -10.13
CA THR A 114 7.46 18.70 -11.50
C THR A 114 6.40 19.79 -11.73
N ARG A 115 5.91 20.44 -10.67
CA ARG A 115 4.97 21.58 -10.77
C ARG A 115 5.65 22.95 -10.85
N VAL A 116 6.95 23.02 -10.54
CA VAL A 116 7.69 24.29 -10.42
C VAL A 116 8.56 24.55 -11.66
N ALA A 117 8.74 23.54 -12.51
CA ALA A 117 9.41 23.65 -13.81
C ALA A 117 8.40 23.92 -14.93
#